data_AF-A0A7J5WNQ5-F1
#
_entry.id   AF-A0A7J5WNQ5-F1
#
_cell.length_a   1.000
_cell.length_b   1.000
_cell.length_c   1.000
_cell.angle_alpha   90.00
_cell.angle_beta   90.00
_cell.angle_gamma   90.00
#
_symmetry.space_group_name_H-M   'P 1'
#
loop_
_entity.id
_entity.type
_entity.pdbx_description
1 polymer ?
#
loop_
_entity_poly.entity_id
_entity_poly.type
_entity_poly.pdbx_seq_one_letter_code
_entity_poly.pdbx_strand_id
1 'polypeptide(L)'
;ILKLYNEDAIVVEPAGALSIAVLDDYAEVIKDKTIVCIVSGSNNDIDRMQEIKERSLQYEGLKHYFLIRFAQRPGALKEFVNHVLGPTDDITRFEYMQKHNKESGPALVGIELLDNKDYATLIENMKRFNINYTALDKNDNVFGYLV
;
A
#
# COMPACT_ATOMS: atom_id res chain seq x y z
N ILE A 1 -4.43 -7.51 -13.26
CA ILE A 1 -4.78 -6.23 -13.93
C ILE A 1 -3.52 -5.40 -14.23
N LEU A 2 -2.78 -4.95 -13.20
CA LEU A 2 -1.61 -4.08 -13.40
C LEU A 2 -0.53 -4.68 -14.30
N LYS A 3 -0.23 -5.99 -14.16
CA LYS A 3 0.72 -6.70 -15.03
C LYS A 3 0.30 -6.66 -16.50
N LEU A 4 -0.96 -7.01 -16.80
CA LEU A 4 -1.52 -6.96 -18.16
C LEU A 4 -1.42 -5.56 -18.78
N TYR A 5 -1.59 -4.51 -17.98
CA TYR A 5 -1.41 -3.14 -18.44
C TYR A 5 0.07 -2.79 -18.70
N ASN A 6 0.95 -3.08 -17.75
CA ASN A 6 2.36 -2.68 -17.80
C ASN A 6 3.19 -3.48 -18.81
N GLU A 7 2.89 -4.77 -18.97
CA GLU A 7 3.66 -5.70 -19.79
C GLU A 7 3.05 -5.85 -21.19
N ASP A 8 1.72 -5.94 -21.29
CA ASP A 8 1.03 -6.26 -22.54
C ASP A 8 0.22 -5.08 -23.13
N ALA A 9 0.18 -3.93 -22.46
CA ALA A 9 -0.67 -2.79 -22.81
C ALA A 9 -2.17 -3.13 -22.92
N ILE A 10 -2.64 -4.15 -22.18
CA ILE A 10 -4.03 -4.59 -22.18
C ILE A 10 -4.76 -3.94 -20.99
N VAL A 11 -5.73 -3.09 -21.30
CA VAL A 11 -6.64 -2.50 -20.30
C VAL A 11 -7.82 -3.45 -20.08
N VAL A 12 -8.00 -3.90 -18.84
CA VAL A 12 -9.04 -4.86 -18.46
C VAL A 12 -9.79 -4.41 -17.21
N GLU A 13 -11.06 -4.77 -17.11
CA GLU A 13 -11.79 -4.65 -15.85
C GLU A 13 -11.46 -5.83 -14.92
N PRO A 14 -11.82 -5.78 -13.62
CA PRO A 14 -11.53 -6.87 -12.69
C PRO A 14 -12.04 -8.25 -13.13
N ALA A 15 -13.28 -8.33 -13.62
CA ALA A 15 -13.84 -9.58 -14.14
C ALA A 15 -13.06 -10.09 -15.37
N GLY A 16 -12.62 -9.18 -16.24
CA GLY A 16 -11.82 -9.50 -17.43
C GLY A 16 -10.45 -10.10 -17.13
N ALA A 17 -9.88 -9.82 -15.96
CA ALA A 17 -8.59 -10.37 -15.55
C ALA A 17 -8.68 -11.70 -14.77
N LEU A 18 -9.88 -12.13 -14.38
CA LEU A 18 -10.07 -13.23 -13.43
C LEU A 18 -9.44 -14.55 -13.92
N SER A 19 -9.64 -14.88 -15.20
CA SER A 19 -9.12 -16.10 -15.81
C SER A 19 -7.59 -16.18 -15.84
N ILE A 20 -6.91 -15.02 -15.80
CA ILE A 20 -5.46 -14.91 -15.79
C ILE A 20 -4.93 -14.89 -14.36
N ALA A 21 -5.63 -14.19 -13.45
CA ALA A 21 -5.22 -14.05 -12.06
C ALA A 21 -5.10 -15.39 -11.31
N VAL A 22 -5.87 -16.40 -11.71
CA VAL A 22 -5.90 -17.73 -11.07
C VAL A 22 -4.82 -18.68 -11.60
N LEU A 23 -4.06 -18.30 -12.63
CA LEU A 23 -3.09 -19.20 -13.26
C LEU A 23 -1.97 -19.60 -12.30
N ASP A 24 -1.49 -18.66 -11.48
CA ASP A 24 -0.45 -18.91 -10.48
C ASP A 24 -0.91 -19.98 -9.46
N ASP A 25 -2.18 -19.93 -9.04
CA ASP A 25 -2.79 -20.89 -8.11
C ASP A 25 -2.91 -22.31 -8.70
N TYR A 26 -2.99 -22.42 -10.03
CA TYR A 26 -3.15 -23.69 -10.75
C TYR A 26 -1.88 -24.16 -11.47
N ALA A 27 -0.75 -23.47 -11.29
CA ALA A 27 0.48 -23.68 -12.05
C ALA A 27 0.90 -25.16 -12.17
N GLU A 28 0.83 -25.91 -11.06
CA GLU A 28 1.18 -27.34 -11.03
C GLU A 28 0.20 -28.21 -11.86
N VAL A 29 -1.08 -27.85 -11.90
CA VAL A 29 -2.13 -28.60 -12.60
C VAL A 29 -2.09 -28.34 -14.11
N ILE A 30 -1.67 -27.14 -14.50
CA ILE A 30 -1.64 -26.67 -15.90
C ILE A 30 -0.26 -26.82 -16.55
N LYS A 31 0.72 -27.33 -15.81
CA LYS A 31 2.07 -27.59 -16.31
C LYS A 31 2.04 -28.45 -17.59
N ASP A 32 2.89 -28.06 -18.55
CA ASP A 32 3.04 -28.71 -19.86
C ASP A 32 1.77 -28.75 -20.73
N LYS A 33 0.77 -27.91 -20.44
CA LYS A 33 -0.44 -27.76 -21.24
C LYS A 33 -0.48 -26.40 -21.96
N THR A 34 -1.14 -26.37 -23.11
CA THR A 34 -1.50 -25.10 -23.76
C THR A 34 -2.72 -24.52 -23.07
N ILE A 35 -2.57 -23.33 -22.49
CA ILE A 35 -3.63 -22.66 -21.74
C ILE A 35 -4.17 -21.49 -22.57
N VAL A 36 -5.49 -21.38 -22.62
CA VAL A 36 -6.20 -20.28 -23.29
C VAL A 36 -7.08 -19.59 -22.25
N CYS A 37 -6.78 -18.33 -21.97
CA CYS A 37 -7.56 -17.51 -21.05
C CYS A 37 -8.50 -16.59 -21.83
N ILE A 38 -9.73 -16.43 -21.31
CA ILE A 38 -10.70 -15.49 -21.87
C ILE A 38 -10.60 -14.19 -21.07
N VAL A 39 -10.23 -13.11 -21.74
CA VAL A 39 -10.33 -11.75 -21.21
C VAL A 39 -11.73 -11.23 -21.54
N SER A 40 -12.65 -11.31 -20.56
CA SER A 40 -14.09 -11.13 -20.82
C SER A 40 -14.52 -9.69 -21.04
N GLY A 41 -13.73 -8.69 -20.62
CA GLY A 41 -14.12 -7.29 -20.74
C GLY A 41 -13.05 -6.27 -20.30
N SER A 42 -13.23 -5.04 -20.77
CA SER A 42 -12.30 -3.92 -20.62
C SER A 42 -12.98 -2.61 -20.23
N ASN A 43 -14.18 -2.69 -19.64
CA ASN A 43 -14.91 -1.52 -19.16
C ASN A 43 -14.29 -0.96 -17.87
N ASN A 44 -13.07 -0.46 -18.00
CA ASN A 44 -12.26 0.04 -16.91
C ASN A 44 -11.96 1.53 -17.13
N ASP A 45 -12.25 2.32 -16.10
CA ASP A 45 -11.94 3.74 -16.08
C ASP A 45 -10.49 3.96 -15.61
N ILE A 46 -9.81 4.96 -16.16
CA ILE A 46 -8.46 5.36 -15.73
C ILE A 46 -8.48 5.74 -14.25
N ASP A 47 -9.54 6.38 -13.76
CA ASP A 47 -9.64 6.77 -12.36
C ASP A 47 -9.65 5.56 -11.41
N ARG A 48 -10.18 4.42 -11.87
CA ARG A 48 -10.17 3.16 -11.10
C ARG A 48 -8.79 2.53 -10.99
N MET A 49 -7.86 2.87 -11.89
CA MET A 49 -6.52 2.29 -11.86
C MET A 49 -5.73 2.70 -10.62
N GLN A 50 -5.96 3.90 -10.09
CA GLN A 50 -5.33 4.33 -8.85
C GLN A 50 -5.79 3.47 -7.67
N GLU A 51 -7.10 3.23 -7.55
CA GLU A 51 -7.65 2.35 -6.51
C GLU A 51 -7.14 0.92 -6.64
N ILE A 52 -7.09 0.38 -7.87
CA ILE A 52 -6.56 -0.97 -8.13
C ILE A 52 -5.08 -1.06 -7.75
N LYS A 53 -4.28 -0.04 -8.10
CA LYS A 53 -2.86 0.04 -7.71
C LYS A 53 -2.71 0.06 -6.19
N GLU A 54 -3.48 0.90 -5.51
CA GLU A 54 -3.49 1.03 -4.07
C GLU A 54 -3.79 -0.32 -3.39
N ARG A 55 -4.86 -1.01 -3.82
CA ARG A 55 -5.24 -2.32 -3.30
C ARG A 55 -4.18 -3.40 -3.59
N SER A 56 -3.52 -3.36 -4.74
CA SER A 56 -2.44 -4.29 -5.10
C SER A 56 -1.24 -4.13 -4.16
N LEU A 57 -0.73 -2.90 -4.01
CA LEU A 57 0.41 -2.61 -3.14
C LEU A 57 0.13 -3.01 -1.69
N GLN A 58 -1.08 -2.73 -1.22
CA GLN A 58 -1.54 -3.17 0.08
C GLN A 58 -1.60 -4.70 0.19
N TYR A 59 -2.09 -5.41 -0.83
CA TYR A 59 -2.17 -6.88 -0.84
C TYR A 59 -0.78 -7.52 -0.82
N GLU A 60 0.16 -6.95 -1.56
CA GLU A 60 1.56 -7.38 -1.64
C GLU A 60 2.37 -7.04 -0.38
N GLY A 61 1.80 -6.25 0.53
CA GLY A 61 2.47 -5.80 1.76
C GLY A 61 3.55 -4.76 1.48
N LEU A 62 3.37 -3.95 0.44
CA LEU A 62 4.26 -2.87 0.06
C LEU A 62 3.75 -1.51 0.52
N LYS A 63 2.46 -1.36 0.84
CA LYS A 63 1.90 -0.08 1.28
C LYS A 63 1.20 -0.20 2.62
N HIS A 64 1.59 0.68 3.54
CA HIS A 64 1.19 0.65 4.95
C HIS A 64 0.76 2.02 5.44
N TYR A 65 -0.21 2.06 6.33
CA TYR A 65 -0.73 3.30 6.90
C TYR A 65 -0.56 3.33 8.41
N PHE A 66 -0.16 4.50 8.92
CA PHE A 66 0.11 4.73 10.32
C PHE A 66 -0.53 6.04 10.79
N LEU A 67 -1.06 6.04 12.00
CA LEU A 67 -1.32 7.26 12.75
C LEU A 67 -0.11 7.56 13.62
N ILE A 68 0.67 8.59 13.27
CA ILE A 68 1.91 8.96 13.96
C ILE A 68 1.71 10.25 14.74
N ARG A 69 2.07 10.24 16.03
CA ARG A 69 2.10 11.44 16.87
C ARG A 69 3.52 11.96 16.94
N PHE A 70 3.83 12.91 16.06
CA PHE A 70 5.13 13.57 16.06
C PHE A 70 5.33 14.43 17.31
N ALA A 71 6.58 14.49 17.79
CA ALA A 71 6.96 15.39 18.86
C ALA A 71 6.75 16.85 18.42
N GLN A 72 6.24 17.68 19.34
CA GLN A 72 5.95 19.09 19.11
C GLN A 72 7.23 19.96 19.17
N ARG A 73 8.20 19.61 18.34
CA ARG A 73 9.47 20.33 18.21
C ARG A 73 9.92 20.38 16.75
N PRO A 74 10.64 21.44 16.34
CA PRO A 74 11.23 21.50 15.02
C PRO A 74 12.10 20.27 14.74
N GLY A 75 12.00 19.74 13.52
CA GLY A 75 12.83 18.62 13.05
C GLY A 75 12.29 17.22 13.31
N ALA A 76 11.16 17.03 14.01
CA ALA A 76 10.61 15.70 14.29
C ALA A 76 10.34 14.86 13.02
N LEU A 77 9.76 15.46 11.98
CA LEU A 77 9.56 14.79 10.70
C LEU A 77 10.90 14.50 9.99
N LYS A 78 11.88 15.41 10.09
CA LYS A 78 13.20 15.20 9.49
C LYS A 78 13.93 14.02 10.14
N GLU A 79 13.87 13.90 11.46
CA GLU A 79 14.44 12.76 12.17
C GLU A 79 13.74 11.45 11.79
N PHE A 80 12.42 11.47 11.64
CA PHE A 80 11.66 10.34 11.15
C PHE A 80 12.14 9.88 9.77
N VAL A 81 12.22 10.81 8.81
CA VAL A 81 12.70 10.49 7.45
C VAL A 81 14.15 9.98 7.46
N ASN A 82 15.02 10.56 8.29
CA ASN A 82 16.45 10.22 8.28
C ASN A 82 16.82 8.95 9.05
N HIS A 83 16.01 8.57 10.04
CA HIS A 83 16.38 7.53 10.99
C HIS A 83 15.38 6.38 11.07
N VAL A 84 14.11 6.61 10.71
CA VAL A 84 13.05 5.60 10.80
C VAL A 84 12.83 4.92 9.46
N LEU A 85 12.71 5.71 8.39
CA LEU A 85 12.54 5.18 7.04
C LEU A 85 13.81 4.50 6.55
N GLY A 86 13.61 3.41 5.81
CA GLY A 86 14.64 2.79 5.00
C GLY A 86 15.07 3.70 3.83
N PRO A 87 16.22 3.43 3.21
CA PRO A 87 16.75 4.25 2.11
C PRO A 87 15.85 4.24 0.86
N THR A 88 14.94 3.27 0.76
CA THR A 88 14.03 3.05 -0.37
C THR A 88 12.57 3.21 0.01
N ASP A 89 12.27 3.58 1.25
CA ASP A 89 10.90 3.76 1.72
C ASP A 89 10.43 5.16 1.35
N ASP A 90 9.20 5.29 0.86
CA ASP A 90 8.63 6.57 0.44
C ASP A 90 7.37 6.92 1.25
N ILE A 91 7.23 8.20 1.60
CA ILE A 91 6.01 8.72 2.22
C ILE A 91 5.06 9.11 1.09
N THR A 92 4.06 8.26 0.84
CA THR A 92 3.08 8.45 -0.23
C THR A 92 1.82 9.18 0.22
N ARG A 93 1.60 9.30 1.54
CA ARG A 93 0.52 10.12 2.11
C ARG A 93 0.95 10.75 3.43
N PHE A 94 0.62 12.02 3.63
CA PHE A 94 0.90 12.71 4.89
C PHE A 94 -0.19 13.74 5.18
N GLU A 95 -1.05 13.47 6.17
CA GLU A 95 -2.19 14.32 6.51
C GLU A 95 -2.31 14.54 8.02
N TYR A 96 -2.30 15.79 8.47
CA TYR A 96 -2.55 16.10 9.89
C TYR A 96 -4.04 16.07 10.19
N MET A 97 -4.45 15.18 11.11
CA MET A 97 -5.83 15.11 11.59
C MET A 97 -6.04 16.13 12.71
N GLN A 98 -6.32 17.39 12.37
CA GLN A 98 -6.65 18.39 13.39
C GLN A 98 -8.09 18.21 13.88
N LYS A 99 -8.29 17.91 15.17
CA LYS A 99 -9.58 18.12 15.84
C LYS A 99 -9.52 19.46 16.57
N HIS A 100 -10.58 20.26 16.44
CA HIS A 100 -10.72 21.56 17.09
C HIS A 100 -10.22 21.54 18.56
N ASN A 101 -9.48 22.59 18.93
CA ASN A 101 -8.70 22.83 20.18
C ASN A 101 -7.27 22.30 20.19
N LYS A 102 -6.32 23.22 19.95
CA LYS A 102 -4.94 23.41 20.45
C LYS A 102 -3.97 22.23 20.68
N GLU A 103 -4.38 20.97 20.63
CA GLU A 103 -3.52 19.79 20.63
C GLU A 103 -3.37 19.27 19.20
N SER A 104 -2.14 19.04 18.74
CA SER A 104 -1.89 18.44 17.45
C SER A 104 -2.38 17.00 17.47
N GLY A 105 -3.41 16.70 16.66
CA GLY A 105 -3.80 15.31 16.41
C GLY A 105 -2.72 14.53 15.67
N PRO A 106 -2.85 13.20 15.59
CA PRO A 106 -1.91 12.38 14.85
C PRO A 106 -1.88 12.76 13.36
N ALA A 107 -0.75 12.52 12.73
CA ALA A 107 -0.65 12.54 11.27
C ALA A 107 -0.96 11.14 10.73
N LEU A 108 -1.83 11.05 9.73
CA LEU A 108 -1.94 9.88 8.88
C LEU A 108 -0.76 9.87 7.92
N VAL A 109 0.06 8.82 8.01
CA VAL A 109 1.26 8.63 7.21
C VAL A 109 1.13 7.33 6.44
N GLY A 110 1.09 7.42 5.11
CA GLY A 110 1.18 6.28 4.20
C GLY A 110 2.62 6.08 3.78
N ILE A 111 3.14 4.88 3.97
CA ILE A 111 4.52 4.50 3.64
C ILE A 111 4.46 3.39 2.59
N GLU A 112 5.17 3.58 1.49
CA GLU A 112 5.38 2.58 0.44
C GLU A 112 6.81 2.04 0.55
N LEU A 113 6.93 0.72 0.56
CA LEU A 113 8.17 -0.03 0.65
C LEU A 113 8.51 -0.63 -0.72
N LEU A 114 9.81 -0.80 -0.98
CA LEU A 114 10.26 -1.49 -2.17
C LEU A 114 10.18 -3.02 -2.04
N ASP A 115 10.51 -3.56 -0.86
CA ASP A 115 10.38 -4.98 -0.51
C ASP A 115 9.53 -5.11 0.76
N ASN A 116 8.59 -6.06 0.79
CA ASN A 116 7.73 -6.28 1.95
C ASN A 116 8.50 -6.72 3.21
N LYS A 117 9.73 -7.24 3.05
CA LYS A 117 10.63 -7.59 4.16
C LYS A 117 11.09 -6.37 4.94
N ASP A 118 11.13 -5.20 4.31
CA ASP A 118 11.56 -3.94 4.94
C ASP A 118 10.57 -3.46 6.01
N TYR A 119 9.34 -3.96 5.99
CA TYR A 119 8.33 -3.64 7.02
C TYR A 119 8.82 -3.97 8.42
N ALA A 120 9.53 -5.09 8.60
CA ALA A 120 10.07 -5.47 9.90
C ALA A 120 11.09 -4.44 10.42
N THR A 121 11.99 -3.99 9.53
CA THR A 121 13.00 -2.98 9.81
C THR A 121 12.36 -1.63 10.14
N LEU A 122 11.36 -1.21 9.37
CA LEU A 122 10.61 0.02 9.63
C LEU A 122 10.00 0.01 11.04
N ILE A 123 9.34 -1.09 11.42
CA ILE A 123 8.72 -1.24 12.74
C ILE A 123 9.77 -1.29 13.86
N GLU A 124 10.91 -1.94 13.63
CA GLU A 124 12.02 -1.94 14.58
C GLU A 124 12.57 -0.52 14.80
N ASN A 125 12.78 0.24 13.72
CA ASN A 125 13.23 1.62 13.81
C ASN A 125 12.23 2.51 14.53
N MET A 126 10.92 2.37 14.23
CA MET A 126 9.86 3.08 14.95
C MET A 126 9.95 2.87 16.46
N LYS A 127 10.19 1.62 16.89
CA LYS A 127 10.37 1.29 18.32
C LYS A 127 11.68 1.85 18.86
N ARG A 128 12.78 1.70 18.14
CA ARG A 128 14.13 2.15 18.51
C ARG A 128 14.22 3.66 18.72
N PHE A 129 13.51 4.43 17.89
CA PHE A 129 13.45 5.89 17.98
C PHE A 129 12.24 6.41 18.77
N ASN A 130 11.56 5.52 19.50
CA ASN A 130 10.43 5.85 20.38
C ASN A 130 9.32 6.63 19.66
N ILE A 131 9.05 6.30 18.40
CA ILE A 131 7.96 6.89 17.64
C ILE A 131 6.63 6.40 18.21
N ASN A 132 5.74 7.33 18.52
CA ASN A 132 4.37 7.01 18.92
C ASN A 132 3.52 6.80 17.66
N TYR A 133 3.21 5.54 17.34
CA TYR A 133 2.44 5.19 16.16
C TYR A 133 1.35 4.15 16.47
N THR A 134 0.29 4.18 15.66
CA THR A 134 -0.69 3.10 15.53
C THR A 134 -0.72 2.66 14.08
N ALA A 135 -0.38 1.40 13.80
CA ALA A 135 -0.54 0.83 12.46
C ALA A 135 -2.03 0.61 12.17
N LEU A 136 -2.47 0.97 10.98
CA LEU A 136 -3.84 0.74 10.52
C LEU A 136 -3.89 -0.56 9.72
N ASP A 137 -4.67 -1.53 10.21
CA ASP A 137 -4.96 -2.78 9.50
C ASP A 137 -6.18 -2.57 8.58
N LYS A 138 -6.22 -3.24 7.43
CA LYS A 138 -7.35 -3.24 6.49
C LYS A 138 -8.65 -3.75 7.13
N ASN A 139 -8.53 -4.59 8.16
CA ASN A 139 -9.68 -5.12 8.90
C ASN A 139 -10.18 -4.18 9.99
N ASP A 140 -9.49 -3.06 10.25
CA ASP A 140 -9.95 -2.05 11.18
C ASP A 140 -11.05 -1.22 10.52
N ASN A 141 -12.20 -1.08 11.19
CA ASN A 141 -13.27 -0.19 10.74
C ASN A 141 -12.76 1.23 10.51
N VAL A 142 -11.72 1.66 11.25
CA VAL A 142 -11.09 2.98 11.12
C VAL A 142 -10.39 3.15 9.77
N PHE A 143 -9.86 2.08 9.18
CA PHE A 143 -9.14 2.14 7.91
C PHE A 143 -10.01 2.68 6.78
N GLY A 144 -11.21 2.10 6.59
CA GLY A 144 -12.12 2.51 5.52
C GLY A 144 -12.73 3.92 5.66
N TYR A 145 -12.55 4.58 6.82
CA TYR A 145 -12.93 5.98 7.00
C TYR A 145 -11.79 6.96 6.73
N LEU A 146 -10.53 6.51 6.80
CA LEU A 146 -9.34 7.36 6.69
C LEU A 146 -8.60 7.17 5.37
N VAL A 147 -8.70 5.99 4.77
CA VAL A 147 -8.02 5.55 3.55
C VAL A 147 -9.06 5.14 2.52
#